data_AF-A0AAT9HML2-F1
#
_entry.id   AF-A0AAT9HML2-F1
#
_cell.length_a   1.000
_cell.length_b   1.000
_cell.length_c   1.000
_cell.angle_alpha   90.00
_cell.angle_beta   90.00
_cell.angle_gamma   90.00
#
_symmetry.space_group_name_H-M   'P 1'
#
loop_
_entity.id
_entity.type
_entity.pdbx_description
1 polymer ?
#
loop_
_entity_poly.entity_id
_entity_poly.type
_entity_poly.pdbx_seq_one_letter_code
_entity_poly.pdbx_strand_id
1 'polypeptide(L)'
;MDRRHLHQPVRRGGWWWHPAGNAWLCNSLYEHYEYTQSRTHLAKIYPLLKGACEFWQARLLTHTLPGTTQEVLIADSDWSPEHGPLDAKGITYAQELVWALFGNFAAASAVLKRDTAYAGTITGLRERLHLPRVSPKTGWLEEWLSPDNLGETTHRHLSGLVGLFPGDRIRPDGSTPRRSSTQPPPS
;
A
#
# COMPACT_ATOMS: atom_id res chain seq x y z
N MET A 1 -37.60 -3.05 12.47
CA MET A 1 -36.95 -1.73 12.30
C MET A 1 -35.61 -1.97 11.61
N ASP A 2 -35.56 -1.68 10.31
CA ASP A 2 -34.43 -1.93 9.40
C ASP A 2 -33.33 -0.89 9.67
N ARG A 3 -32.11 -1.35 10.02
CA ARG A 3 -30.90 -0.52 10.14
C ARG A 3 -30.06 -0.65 8.87
N ARG A 4 -30.62 -0.22 7.74
CA ARG A 4 -29.86 0.06 6.54
C ARG A 4 -30.09 1.51 6.18
N HIS A 5 -29.04 2.13 5.64
CA HIS A 5 -28.94 3.55 5.26
C HIS A 5 -28.23 4.40 6.32
N LEU A 6 -27.00 4.00 6.67
CA LEU A 6 -25.98 5.00 6.88
C LEU A 6 -25.74 5.65 5.51
N HIS A 7 -26.12 6.92 5.37
CA HIS A 7 -25.94 7.70 4.16
C HIS A 7 -24.47 7.67 3.73
N GLN A 8 -24.15 6.94 2.67
CA GLN A 8 -22.90 7.14 1.96
C GLN A 8 -22.98 8.51 1.27
N PRO A 9 -21.99 9.40 1.45
CA PRO A 9 -21.97 10.66 0.73
C PRO A 9 -21.87 10.39 -0.78
N VAL A 10 -22.59 11.21 -1.54
CA VAL A 10 -22.82 11.14 -2.99
C VAL A 10 -21.53 10.88 -3.81
N ARG A 11 -21.57 9.83 -4.65
CA ARG A 11 -20.54 9.44 -5.63
C ARG A 11 -20.42 10.45 -6.78
N ARG A 12 -19.76 11.60 -6.58
CA ARG A 12 -19.42 12.54 -7.66
C ARG A 12 -17.94 12.95 -7.58
N GLY A 13 -17.13 12.45 -8.51
CA GLY A 13 -15.74 12.87 -8.77
C GLY A 13 -14.68 11.96 -8.12
N GLY A 14 -13.83 11.33 -8.95
CA GLY A 14 -12.76 10.43 -8.48
C GLY A 14 -11.72 11.08 -7.57
N TRP A 15 -11.70 12.40 -7.48
CA TRP A 15 -10.66 13.17 -6.76
C TRP A 15 -10.86 13.31 -5.26
N TRP A 16 -12.04 12.94 -4.75
CA TRP A 16 -12.42 13.31 -3.38
C TRP A 16 -11.95 12.32 -2.32
N TRP A 17 -11.71 11.07 -2.71
CA TRP A 17 -11.38 9.99 -1.77
C TRP A 17 -10.01 9.40 -2.07
N HIS A 18 -9.02 9.85 -1.32
CA HIS A 18 -7.62 9.42 -1.44
C HIS A 18 -7.01 9.19 -0.04
N PRO A 19 -7.39 8.10 0.66
CA PRO A 19 -6.93 7.85 2.03
C PRO A 19 -5.43 7.54 2.12
N ALA A 20 -4.83 6.98 1.06
CA ALA A 20 -3.39 6.70 0.96
C ALA A 20 -2.50 7.95 1.00
N GLY A 21 -3.07 9.15 0.84
CA GLY A 21 -2.32 10.40 0.92
C GLY A 21 -1.61 10.62 2.26
N ASN A 22 -2.19 10.15 3.37
CA ASN A 22 -1.53 10.28 4.68
C ASN A 22 -0.26 9.43 4.77
N ALA A 23 -0.27 8.22 4.20
CA ALA A 23 0.86 7.31 4.17
C ALA A 23 1.94 7.87 3.25
N TRP A 24 1.57 8.39 2.08
CA TRP A 24 2.53 9.02 1.17
C TRP A 24 3.27 10.20 1.82
N LEU A 25 2.54 11.12 2.46
CA LEU A 25 3.14 12.26 3.14
C LEU A 25 4.06 11.81 4.29
N CYS A 26 3.64 10.82 5.07
CA CYS A 26 4.45 10.24 6.13
C CYS A 26 5.74 9.59 5.61
N ASN A 27 5.67 8.91 4.47
CA ASN A 27 6.84 8.32 3.82
C ASN A 27 7.84 9.40 3.40
N SER A 28 7.38 10.49 2.78
CA SER A 28 8.27 11.62 2.44
C SER A 28 8.87 12.32 3.66
N LEU A 29 8.12 12.43 4.76
CA LEU A 29 8.65 12.97 6.02
C LEU A 29 9.73 12.07 6.63
N TYR A 30 9.53 10.76 6.56
CA TYR A 30 10.49 9.76 7.02
C TYR A 30 11.73 9.73 6.13
N GLU A 31 11.57 9.84 4.80
CA GLU A 31 12.69 9.94 3.86
C GLU A 31 13.61 11.13 4.21
N HIS A 32 13.06 12.28 4.61
CA HIS A 32 13.89 13.38 5.12
C HIS A 32 14.72 12.99 6.35
N TYR A 33 14.19 12.16 7.25
CA TYR A 33 14.98 11.57 8.32
C TYR A 33 16.06 10.64 7.76
N GLU A 34 15.77 9.80 6.77
CA GLU A 34 16.76 8.89 6.18
C GLU A 34 17.95 9.63 5.57
N TYR A 35 17.72 10.77 4.90
CA TYR A 35 18.81 11.58 4.36
C TYR A 35 19.59 12.37 5.42
N THR A 36 18.94 12.83 6.48
CA THR A 36 19.57 13.72 7.48
C THR A 36 20.06 12.99 8.74
N GLN A 37 19.54 11.80 9.00
CA GLN A 37 19.70 11.03 10.24
C GLN A 37 19.37 11.84 11.52
N SER A 38 18.56 12.91 11.39
CA SER A 38 18.23 13.81 12.50
C SER A 38 17.22 13.19 13.45
N ARG A 39 17.70 12.72 14.62
CA ARG A 39 16.83 12.20 15.70
C ARG A 39 15.82 13.23 16.18
N THR A 40 16.16 14.52 16.17
CA THR A 40 15.25 15.61 16.54
C THR A 40 14.10 15.74 15.55
N HIS A 41 14.38 15.67 14.25
CA HIS A 41 13.34 15.64 13.20
C HIS A 41 12.49 14.38 13.33
N LEU A 42 13.11 13.22 13.51
CA LEU A 42 12.39 11.96 13.68
C LEU A 42 11.41 12.01 14.87
N ALA A 43 11.87 12.51 16.01
CA ALA A 43 11.03 12.69 17.20
C ALA A 43 9.85 13.65 16.95
N LYS A 44 10.03 14.68 16.11
CA LYS A 44 8.99 15.63 15.74
C LYS A 44 7.91 15.00 14.85
N ILE A 45 8.30 14.18 13.86
CA ILE A 45 7.35 13.55 12.94
C ILE A 45 6.74 12.26 13.49
N TYR A 46 7.35 11.65 14.50
CA TYR A 46 6.94 10.35 15.04
C TYR A 46 5.43 10.25 15.41
N PRO A 47 4.80 11.26 16.05
CA PRO A 47 3.37 11.21 16.31
C PRO A 47 2.51 11.17 15.04
N LEU A 48 2.97 11.77 13.93
CA LEU A 48 2.29 11.71 12.63
C LEU A 48 2.37 10.30 12.03
N LEU A 49 3.56 9.68 12.07
CA LEU A 49 3.74 8.29 11.63
C LEU A 49 2.84 7.35 12.42
N LYS A 50 2.80 7.52 13.75
CA LYS A 50 1.95 6.73 14.65
C LYS A 50 0.47 6.91 14.33
N GLY A 51 -0.01 8.15 14.21
CA GLY A 51 -1.42 8.43 13.90
C GLY A 51 -1.85 7.89 12.54
N ALA A 52 -0.96 7.95 11.54
CA ALA A 52 -1.22 7.30 10.25
C ALA A 52 -1.29 5.77 10.38
N CYS A 53 -0.44 5.16 11.20
CA CYS A 53 -0.50 3.71 11.47
C CYS A 53 -1.81 3.31 12.17
N GLU A 54 -2.25 4.08 13.16
CA GLU A 54 -3.51 3.87 13.88
C GLU A 54 -4.72 3.96 12.93
N PHE A 55 -4.71 4.94 12.02
CA PHE A 55 -5.73 5.04 10.97
C PHE A 55 -5.79 3.79 10.09
N TRP A 56 -4.64 3.31 9.60
CA TRP A 56 -4.60 2.14 8.72
C TRP A 56 -4.93 0.85 9.46
N GLN A 57 -4.51 0.69 10.70
CA GLN A 57 -4.93 -0.43 11.54
C GLN A 57 -6.45 -0.51 11.68
N ALA A 58 -7.13 0.63 11.83
CA ALA A 58 -8.59 0.68 11.94
C ALA A 58 -9.31 0.49 10.59
N ARG A 59 -8.66 0.85 9.48
CA ARG A 59 -9.25 0.84 8.13
C ARG A 59 -9.07 -0.49 7.39
N LEU A 60 -7.95 -1.18 7.60
CA LEU A 60 -7.64 -2.41 6.88
C LEU A 60 -8.65 -3.51 7.23
N LEU A 61 -9.08 -4.25 6.21
CA LEU A 61 -10.02 -5.35 6.33
C LEU A 61 -9.37 -6.67 5.95
N THR A 62 -9.76 -7.76 6.63
CA THR A 62 -9.41 -9.11 6.20
C THR A 62 -10.17 -9.45 4.91
N HIS A 63 -9.46 -10.02 3.94
CA HIS A 63 -10.01 -10.46 2.66
C HIS A 63 -9.41 -11.80 2.25
N THR A 64 -10.24 -12.70 1.74
CA THR A 64 -9.81 -13.97 1.17
C THR A 64 -9.47 -13.78 -0.30
N LEU A 65 -8.24 -14.11 -0.70
CA LEU A 65 -7.81 -13.98 -2.09
C LEU A 65 -8.64 -14.88 -3.03
N PRO A 66 -9.07 -14.37 -4.21
CA PRO A 66 -9.86 -15.14 -5.16
C PRO A 66 -9.22 -16.50 -5.51
N GLY A 67 -10.02 -17.56 -5.49
CA GLY A 67 -9.55 -18.92 -5.83
C GLY A 67 -8.62 -19.57 -4.81
N THR A 68 -8.50 -19.01 -3.60
CA THR A 68 -7.68 -19.56 -2.52
C THR A 68 -8.42 -19.51 -1.18
N THR A 69 -7.85 -20.13 -0.15
CA THR A 69 -8.28 -19.96 1.24
C THR A 69 -7.37 -18.99 2.02
N GLN A 70 -6.48 -18.28 1.32
CA GLN A 70 -5.52 -17.38 1.94
C GLN A 70 -6.19 -16.07 2.33
N GLU A 71 -6.13 -15.73 3.61
CA GLU A 71 -6.56 -14.42 4.12
C GLU A 71 -5.40 -13.41 4.13
N VAL A 72 -5.69 -12.19 3.70
CA VAL A 72 -4.77 -11.05 3.66
C VAL A 72 -5.47 -9.79 4.17
N LEU A 73 -4.71 -8.74 4.46
CA LEU A 73 -5.24 -7.42 4.75
C LEU A 73 -5.25 -6.55 3.51
N ILE A 74 -6.37 -5.87 3.27
CA ILE A 74 -6.55 -4.93 2.16
C ILE A 74 -7.16 -3.61 2.62
N ALA A 75 -6.81 -2.55 1.91
CA ALA A 75 -7.58 -1.33 1.83
C ALA A 75 -8.78 -1.53 0.89
N ASP A 76 -9.97 -1.03 1.22
CA ASP A 76 -11.18 -1.15 0.39
C ASP A 76 -11.75 0.21 0.01
N SER A 77 -12.77 0.24 -0.85
CA SER A 77 -13.47 1.47 -1.23
C SER A 77 -12.50 2.55 -1.74
N ASP A 78 -11.46 2.13 -2.47
CA ASP A 78 -10.39 3.00 -2.96
C ASP A 78 -10.47 3.18 -4.47
N TRP A 79 -9.70 4.15 -4.97
CA TRP A 79 -9.54 4.42 -6.39
C TRP A 79 -8.06 4.53 -6.71
N SER A 80 -7.59 3.84 -7.76
CA SER A 80 -6.22 4.02 -8.21
C SER A 80 -6.16 5.39 -8.91
N PRO A 81 -5.42 6.38 -8.39
CA PRO A 81 -5.38 7.68 -9.02
C PRO A 81 -4.89 7.54 -10.47
N GLU A 82 -5.67 7.83 -11.50
CA GLU A 82 -7.03 8.38 -11.51
C GLU A 82 -7.92 7.65 -12.52
N HIS A 83 -7.96 6.33 -12.41
CA HIS A 83 -8.67 5.48 -13.37
C HIS A 83 -9.14 4.17 -12.77
N GLY A 84 -9.92 3.45 -13.57
CA GLY A 84 -10.54 2.21 -13.15
C GLY A 84 -11.66 2.40 -12.12
N PRO A 85 -12.03 1.33 -11.39
CA PRO A 85 -13.19 1.33 -10.50
C PRO A 85 -13.02 2.26 -9.28
N LEU A 86 -14.07 3.01 -8.95
CA LEU A 86 -14.11 3.97 -7.84
C LEU A 86 -14.28 3.34 -6.44
N ASP A 87 -14.57 2.05 -6.36
CA ASP A 87 -14.73 1.28 -5.11
C ASP A 87 -13.85 0.03 -5.08
N ALA A 88 -12.68 0.14 -5.71
CA ALA A 88 -11.74 -0.94 -5.81
C ALA A 88 -11.22 -1.40 -4.44
N LYS A 89 -10.87 -2.69 -4.40
CA LYS A 89 -10.34 -3.37 -3.22
C LYS A 89 -8.90 -3.76 -3.46
N GLY A 90 -8.07 -3.56 -2.45
CA GLY A 90 -6.66 -3.94 -2.45
C GLY A 90 -5.87 -3.30 -3.58
N ILE A 91 -6.14 -2.03 -3.93
CA ILE A 91 -5.37 -1.35 -4.97
C ILE A 91 -3.90 -1.30 -4.58
N THR A 92 -3.02 -1.54 -5.55
CA THR A 92 -1.58 -1.62 -5.34
C THR A 92 -1.04 -0.35 -4.71
N TYR A 93 -1.48 0.79 -5.21
CA TYR A 93 -1.05 2.09 -4.76
C TYR A 93 -1.21 2.30 -3.23
N ALA A 94 -2.38 2.01 -2.68
CA ALA A 94 -2.62 2.13 -1.24
C ALA A 94 -1.81 1.10 -0.45
N GLN A 95 -1.80 -0.16 -0.90
CA GLN A 95 -1.13 -1.25 -0.21
C GLN A 95 0.38 -1.02 -0.08
N GLU A 96 1.02 -0.55 -1.14
CA GLU A 96 2.46 -0.22 -1.17
C GLU A 96 2.81 0.92 -0.21
N LEU A 97 2.04 2.01 -0.25
CA LEU A 97 2.28 3.18 0.60
C LEU A 97 2.12 2.84 2.08
N VAL A 98 1.11 2.03 2.42
CA VAL A 98 0.85 1.58 3.80
C VAL A 98 1.93 0.60 4.25
N TRP A 99 2.38 -0.30 3.38
CA TRP A 99 3.46 -1.22 3.68
C TRP A 99 4.76 -0.48 4.00
N ALA A 100 5.09 0.58 3.25
CA ALA A 100 6.22 1.45 3.52
C ALA A 100 6.04 2.22 4.84
N LEU A 101 4.87 2.83 5.08
CA LEU A 101 4.55 3.54 6.32
C LEU A 101 4.76 2.66 7.55
N PHE A 102 4.25 1.44 7.52
CA PHE A 102 4.38 0.50 8.63
C PHE A 102 5.84 0.11 8.91
N GLY A 103 6.64 -0.07 7.85
CA GLY A 103 8.08 -0.33 7.99
C GLY A 103 8.82 0.87 8.60
N ASN A 104 8.52 2.06 8.10
CA ASN A 104 9.09 3.32 8.56
C ASN A 104 8.75 3.60 10.03
N PHE A 105 7.51 3.33 10.44
CA PHE A 105 7.09 3.46 11.84
C PHE A 105 7.84 2.47 12.76
N ALA A 106 7.97 1.21 12.35
CA ALA A 106 8.71 0.21 13.13
C ALA A 106 10.19 0.59 13.29
N ALA A 107 10.82 1.07 12.21
CA ALA A 107 12.20 1.56 12.25
C ALA A 107 12.35 2.81 13.13
N ALA A 108 11.43 3.78 13.00
CA ALA A 108 11.41 4.99 13.84
C ALA A 108 11.27 4.66 15.33
N SER A 109 10.36 3.73 15.66
CA SER A 109 10.12 3.21 17.01
C SER A 109 11.39 2.61 17.61
N ALA A 110 12.12 1.80 16.83
CA ALA A 110 13.39 1.22 17.26
C ALA A 110 14.48 2.28 17.53
N VAL A 111 14.64 3.26 16.62
CA VAL A 111 15.63 4.34 16.76
C VAL A 111 15.38 5.20 17.99
N LEU A 112 14.11 5.55 18.23
CA LEU A 112 13.69 6.39 19.36
C LEU A 112 13.49 5.59 20.66
N LYS A 113 13.49 4.26 20.60
CA LYS A 113 13.21 3.33 21.71
C LYS A 113 11.85 3.59 22.36
N ARG A 114 10.79 3.70 21.54
CA ARG A 114 9.42 4.02 21.98
C ARG A 114 8.40 3.10 21.33
N ASP A 115 7.29 2.83 22.01
CA ASP A 115 6.16 2.03 21.51
C ASP A 115 6.52 0.64 20.95
N THR A 116 7.54 -0.04 21.49
CA THR A 116 8.03 -1.33 20.98
C THR A 116 6.91 -2.37 20.77
N ALA A 117 5.96 -2.47 21.71
CA ALA A 117 4.83 -3.38 21.58
C ALA A 117 3.92 -3.03 20.40
N TYR A 118 3.65 -1.74 20.19
CA TYR A 118 2.80 -1.30 19.09
C TYR A 118 3.50 -1.44 17.74
N ALA A 119 4.79 -1.16 17.66
CA ALA A 119 5.60 -1.45 16.47
C ALA A 119 5.57 -2.95 16.11
N GLY A 120 5.54 -3.84 17.10
CA GLY A 120 5.30 -5.27 16.91
C GLY A 120 3.94 -5.55 16.25
N THR A 121 2.86 -4.95 16.75
CA THR A 121 1.53 -5.05 16.14
C THR A 121 1.53 -4.56 14.69
N ILE A 122 2.10 -3.38 14.42
CA ILE A 122 2.16 -2.80 13.07
C ILE A 122 3.00 -3.65 12.12
N THR A 123 4.09 -4.24 12.60
CA THR A 123 4.90 -5.19 11.82
C THR A 123 4.07 -6.42 11.42
N GLY A 124 3.30 -6.98 12.34
CA GLY A 124 2.40 -8.11 12.04
C GLY A 124 1.30 -7.76 11.03
N LEU A 125 0.77 -6.54 11.07
CA LEU A 125 -0.18 -6.06 10.04
C LEU A 125 0.51 -5.92 8.68
N ARG A 126 1.72 -5.36 8.65
CA ARG A 126 2.53 -5.18 7.44
C ARG A 126 2.80 -6.50 6.72
N GLU A 127 3.11 -7.56 7.47
CA GLU A 127 3.35 -8.91 6.92
C GLU A 127 2.09 -9.53 6.30
N ARG A 128 0.91 -9.14 6.77
CA ARG A 128 -0.38 -9.64 6.27
C ARG A 128 -0.96 -8.80 5.12
N LEU A 129 -0.40 -7.63 4.82
CA LEU A 129 -0.86 -6.81 3.71
C LEU A 129 -0.73 -7.56 2.39
N HIS A 130 -1.78 -7.52 1.58
CA HIS A 130 -1.68 -7.95 0.20
C HIS A 130 -0.78 -7.00 -0.58
N LEU A 131 0.23 -7.54 -1.27
CA LEU A 131 1.11 -6.79 -2.17
C LEU A 131 0.94 -7.28 -3.62
N PRO A 132 1.16 -6.41 -4.61
CA PRO A 132 0.90 -6.74 -6.01
C PRO A 132 1.79 -7.87 -6.50
N ARG A 133 1.27 -8.61 -7.46
CA ARG A 133 1.95 -9.70 -8.13
C ARG A 133 2.03 -9.41 -9.62
N VAL A 134 2.87 -10.16 -10.32
CA VAL A 134 2.84 -10.15 -11.79
C VAL A 134 1.62 -10.94 -12.23
N SER A 135 0.72 -10.29 -12.97
CA SER A 135 -0.48 -10.92 -13.51
C SER A 135 -0.09 -12.07 -14.45
N PRO A 136 -0.65 -13.27 -14.25
CA PRO A 136 -0.44 -14.39 -15.18
C PRO A 136 -1.14 -14.17 -16.53
N LYS A 137 -2.06 -13.20 -16.63
CA LYS A 137 -2.85 -12.93 -17.84
C LYS A 137 -2.24 -11.82 -18.70
N THR A 138 -1.78 -10.73 -18.09
CA THR A 138 -1.21 -9.58 -18.81
C THR A 138 0.31 -9.54 -18.80
N GLY A 139 0.95 -10.23 -17.85
CA GLY A 139 2.39 -10.13 -17.59
C GLY A 139 2.81 -8.81 -16.93
N TRP A 140 1.85 -7.93 -16.59
CA TRP A 140 2.10 -6.66 -15.91
C TRP A 140 2.06 -6.84 -14.40
N LEU A 141 2.66 -5.90 -13.66
CA LEU A 141 2.37 -5.78 -12.24
C LEU A 141 0.90 -5.39 -12.07
N GLU A 142 0.17 -6.15 -11.25
CA GLU A 142 -1.23 -5.90 -10.98
C GLU A 142 -1.41 -4.53 -10.30
N GLU A 143 -2.26 -3.66 -10.85
CA GLU A 143 -2.60 -2.36 -10.26
C GLU A 143 -3.83 -2.46 -9.33
N TRP A 144 -4.73 -3.40 -9.62
CA TRP A 144 -5.86 -3.78 -8.78
C TRP A 144 -5.72 -5.23 -8.33
N LEU A 145 -6.48 -5.64 -7.32
CA LEU A 145 -6.61 -7.05 -6.92
C LEU A 145 -7.39 -7.86 -7.98
N SER A 146 -6.80 -7.99 -9.17
CA SER A 146 -7.36 -8.64 -10.34
C SER A 146 -6.23 -8.99 -11.32
N PRO A 147 -6.26 -10.16 -11.97
CA PRO A 147 -5.32 -10.45 -13.06
C PRO A 147 -5.60 -9.61 -14.31
N ASP A 148 -6.77 -8.97 -14.41
CA ASP A 148 -7.15 -8.08 -15.52
C ASP A 148 -6.67 -6.65 -15.30
N ASN A 149 -6.29 -5.97 -16.38
CA ASN A 149 -6.14 -4.53 -16.37
C ASN A 149 -7.53 -3.86 -16.39
N LEU A 150 -7.90 -3.17 -15.30
CA LEU A 150 -9.21 -2.56 -15.13
C LEU A 150 -9.25 -1.07 -15.53
N GLY A 151 -8.13 -0.51 -15.98
CA GLY A 151 -8.00 0.89 -16.40
C GLY A 151 -7.45 1.05 -17.81
N GLU A 152 -7.05 2.27 -18.14
CA GLU A 152 -6.51 2.61 -19.46
C GLU A 152 -5.03 2.24 -19.55
N THR A 153 -4.62 1.60 -20.65
CA THR A 153 -3.24 1.13 -20.83
C THR A 153 -2.22 2.26 -21.02
N THR A 154 -2.69 3.46 -21.38
CA THR A 154 -1.85 4.66 -21.59
C THR A 154 -2.22 5.78 -20.63
N HIS A 155 -2.79 5.44 -19.46
CA HIS A 155 -3.14 6.44 -18.46
C HIS A 155 -1.90 7.21 -17.98
N ARG A 156 -2.06 8.50 -17.68
CA ARG A 156 -0.94 9.37 -17.30
C ARG A 156 -0.35 9.04 -15.92
N HIS A 157 -1.15 8.45 -15.03
CA HIS A 157 -0.70 8.03 -13.71
C HIS A 157 -0.28 6.57 -13.73
N LEU A 158 0.83 6.30 -13.05
CA LEU A 158 1.41 4.98 -12.88
C LEU A 158 1.37 4.57 -11.41
N SER A 159 0.21 4.75 -10.78
CA SER A 159 0.00 4.56 -9.34
C SER A 159 0.34 3.15 -8.86
N GLY A 160 0.13 2.14 -9.71
CA GLY A 160 0.57 0.76 -9.47
C GLY A 160 2.08 0.57 -9.33
N LEU A 161 2.90 1.55 -9.76
CA LEU A 161 4.37 1.49 -9.68
C LEU A 161 4.96 2.28 -8.51
N VAL A 162 4.14 2.74 -7.56
CA VAL A 162 4.61 3.53 -6.42
C VAL A 162 5.63 2.78 -5.54
N GLY A 163 5.58 1.44 -5.52
CA GLY A 163 6.55 0.58 -4.83
C GLY A 163 7.91 0.47 -5.53
N LEU A 164 8.01 0.90 -6.80
CA LEU A 164 9.27 1.05 -7.55
C LEU A 164 9.86 2.45 -7.37
N PHE A 165 9.02 3.49 -7.42
CA PHE A 165 9.41 4.87 -7.12
C PHE A 165 8.16 5.70 -6.74
N PRO A 166 8.21 6.55 -5.70
CA PRO A 166 9.36 6.83 -4.83
C PRO A 166 9.62 5.75 -3.77
N GLY A 167 8.77 4.72 -3.70
CA GLY A 167 9.03 3.56 -2.85
C GLY A 167 10.23 2.76 -3.33
N ASP A 168 10.60 1.76 -2.55
CA ASP A 168 11.83 1.00 -2.73
C ASP A 168 11.61 -0.50 -2.51
N ARG A 169 10.37 -0.97 -2.56
CA ARG A 169 10.03 -2.39 -2.38
C ARG A 169 10.39 -3.21 -3.60
N ILE A 170 10.26 -2.62 -4.79
CA ILE A 170 10.58 -3.24 -6.08
C ILE A 170 11.94 -2.70 -6.55
N ARG A 171 12.98 -3.52 -6.48
CA ARG A 171 14.34 -3.15 -6.86
C ARG A 171 14.98 -4.18 -7.80
N PRO A 172 15.87 -3.78 -8.72
CA PRO A 172 16.54 -4.69 -9.65
C PRO A 172 17.31 -5.83 -8.96
N ASP A 173 17.88 -5.57 -7.78
CA ASP A 173 18.76 -6.47 -7.03
C ASP A 173 18.04 -7.32 -5.96
N GLY A 174 16.78 -6.99 -5.63
CA GLY A 174 16.03 -7.65 -4.56
C GLY A 174 14.67 -8.20 -4.95
N SER A 175 14.17 -7.90 -6.15
CA SER A 175 12.79 -8.18 -6.56
C SER A 175 12.67 -8.94 -7.87
N THR A 176 13.68 -9.75 -8.20
CA THR A 176 13.68 -10.56 -9.43
C THR A 176 12.42 -11.42 -9.51
N PRO A 177 11.59 -11.30 -10.57
CA PRO A 177 10.42 -12.15 -10.75
C PRO A 177 10.84 -13.62 -10.80
N ARG A 178 10.01 -14.51 -10.26
CA ARG A 178 10.20 -15.95 -10.52
C ARG A 178 10.10 -16.16 -12.03
N ARG A 179 11.11 -16.78 -12.63
CA ARG A 179 11.11 -17.11 -14.07
C ARG A 179 9.83 -17.86 -14.40
N SER A 180 9.11 -17.42 -15.43
CA SER A 180 8.02 -18.22 -15.98
C SER A 180 8.62 -19.50 -16.57
N SER A 181 7.94 -20.63 -16.41
CA SER A 181 8.34 -21.92 -17.00
C SER A 181 8.32 -21.93 -18.53
N THR A 182 8.01 -20.80 -19.17
CA THR A 182 7.82 -20.63 -20.61
C THR A 182 8.89 -19.76 -21.29
N GLN A 183 9.89 -19.22 -20.58
CA GLN A 183 10.99 -18.54 -21.26
C GLN A 183 12.07 -19.54 -21.72
N PRO A 184 12.45 -19.55 -23.01
CA PRO A 184 13.61 -20.31 -23.46
C PRO A 184 14.88 -19.77 -22.79
N PRO A 185 15.91 -20.61 -22.58
CA PRO A 185 17.14 -20.18 -21.96
C PRO A 185 17.79 -19.05 -22.78
N PRO A 186 18.50 -18.10 -22.12
CA PRO A 186 19.24 -17.07 -22.83
C PRO A 186 20.30 -17.71 -23.73
N SER A 187 20.51 -17.09 -24.89
CA SER A 187 21.53 -17.48 -25.88
C SER A 187 22.93 -17.17 -25.37
#